data_AF-A0A967YFE0-F1
#
_entry.id   AF-A0A967YFE0-F1
#
_cell.length_a   1.000
_cell.length_b   1.000
_cell.length_c   1.000
_cell.angle_alpha   90.00
_cell.angle_beta   90.00
_cell.angle_gamma   90.00
#
_symmetry.space_group_name_H-M   'P 1'
#
loop_
_entity.id
_entity.type
_entity.pdbx_description
1 polymer ?
#
loop_
_entity_poly.entity_id
_entity_poly.type
_entity_poly.pdbx_seq_one_letter_code
_entity_poly.pdbx_strand_id
1 'polypeptide(L)'
;PPLDSSAPAAKQLDSVRPPLEKLAHETKDPLEIVLAENSVYIFVGKHPKKFGIVWIEDGDKIVNFKILVDEKGLSPTRIQHLSEELKKAYITHQDQ
;
A
#
# COMPACT_ATOMS: atom_id res chain seq x y z
N PRO A 1 -12.17 -12.45 5.02
CA PRO A 1 -12.38 -13.27 6.24
C PRO A 1 -11.97 -12.44 7.47
N PRO A 2 -12.53 -12.68 8.67
CA PRO A 2 -12.04 -12.05 9.89
C PRO A 2 -10.56 -12.43 10.13
N LEU A 3 -9.72 -11.45 10.47
CA LEU A 3 -8.33 -11.70 10.82
C LEU A 3 -8.26 -12.28 12.24
N ASP A 4 -7.53 -13.36 12.44
CA ASP A 4 -7.30 -13.93 13.76
C ASP A 4 -6.42 -12.98 14.59
N SER A 5 -6.95 -12.54 15.74
CA SER A 5 -6.26 -11.65 16.69
C SER A 5 -4.94 -12.19 17.23
N SER A 6 -4.72 -13.50 17.19
CA SER A 6 -3.48 -14.14 17.63
C SER A 6 -2.40 -14.20 16.54
N ALA A 7 -2.79 -13.95 15.28
CA ALA A 7 -1.87 -14.02 14.16
C ALA A 7 -0.79 -12.92 14.23
N PRO A 8 0.44 -13.18 13.77
CA PRO A 8 1.47 -12.15 13.64
C PRO A 8 0.99 -10.92 12.85
N ALA A 9 0.18 -11.16 11.82
CA ALA A 9 -0.47 -10.13 11.02
C ALA A 9 -1.34 -9.16 11.86
N ALA A 10 -2.06 -9.66 12.88
CA ALA A 10 -2.89 -8.80 13.72
C ALA A 10 -2.05 -7.86 14.58
N LYS A 11 -0.94 -8.36 15.16
CA LYS A 11 0.00 -7.54 15.94
C LYS A 11 0.67 -6.46 15.10
N GLN A 12 1.07 -6.81 13.88
CA GLN A 12 1.66 -5.86 12.95
C GLN A 12 0.64 -4.81 12.47
N LEU A 13 -0.61 -5.21 12.25
CA LEU A 13 -1.68 -4.28 11.90
C LEU A 13 -1.96 -3.29 13.04
N ASP A 14 -1.96 -3.76 14.29
CA ASP A 14 -2.13 -2.89 15.47
C ASP A 14 -0.99 -1.86 15.59
N SER A 15 0.25 -2.23 15.27
CA SER A 15 1.39 -1.29 15.36
C SER A 15 1.31 -0.15 14.36
N VAL A 16 0.59 -0.32 13.24
CA VAL A 16 0.38 0.70 12.22
C VAL A 16 -1.05 1.23 12.16
N ARG A 17 -1.90 0.89 13.14
CA ARG A 17 -3.31 1.32 13.16
C ARG A 17 -3.48 2.85 13.10
N PRO A 18 -2.76 3.67 13.89
CA PRO A 18 -2.94 5.12 13.86
C PRO A 18 -2.72 5.76 12.48
N PRO A 19 -1.60 5.51 11.76
CA PRO A 19 -1.43 6.04 10.39
C PRO A 19 -2.43 5.46 9.39
N LEU A 20 -2.85 4.21 9.54
CA LEU A 20 -3.89 3.61 8.68
C LEU A 20 -5.25 4.29 8.85
N GLU A 21 -5.66 4.58 10.09
CA GLU A 21 -6.92 5.29 10.37
C GLU A 21 -6.90 6.70 9.78
N LYS A 22 -5.76 7.41 9.90
CA LYS A 22 -5.58 8.71 9.26
C LYS A 22 -5.73 8.59 7.74
N LEU A 23 -5.06 7.63 7.11
CA LEU A 23 -5.14 7.42 5.66
C LEU A 23 -6.57 7.07 5.21
N ALA A 24 -7.28 6.25 5.99
CA ALA A 24 -8.68 5.89 5.73
C ALA A 24 -9.63 7.09 5.87
N HIS A 25 -9.32 8.04 6.75
CA HIS A 25 -10.10 9.27 6.88
C HIS A 25 -9.89 10.23 5.71
N GLU A 26 -8.65 10.32 5.21
CA GLU A 26 -8.27 11.19 4.10
C GLU A 26 -8.68 10.62 2.73
N THR A 27 -8.80 9.30 2.62
CA THR A 27 -9.04 8.60 1.35
C THR A 27 -10.48 8.12 1.24
N LYS A 28 -11.20 8.56 0.19
CA LYS A 28 -12.60 8.12 -0.08
C LYS A 28 -12.69 6.79 -0.81
N ASP A 29 -11.56 6.31 -1.35
CA ASP A 29 -11.48 5.06 -2.10
C ASP A 29 -11.21 3.87 -1.18
N PRO A 30 -11.62 2.64 -1.56
CA PRO A 30 -11.30 1.43 -0.80
C PRO A 30 -9.79 1.27 -0.59
N LEU A 31 -9.39 0.89 0.62
CA LEU A 31 -8.01 0.58 0.97
C LEU A 31 -7.86 -0.94 1.12
N GLU A 32 -6.80 -1.49 0.55
CA GLU A 32 -6.40 -2.87 0.74
C GLU A 32 -5.00 -2.94 1.33
N ILE A 33 -4.87 -3.61 2.47
CA ILE A 33 -3.66 -3.63 3.28
C ILE A 33 -2.96 -4.98 3.08
N VAL A 34 -1.70 -4.93 2.67
CA VAL A 34 -0.82 -6.09 2.49
C VAL A 34 0.38 -5.93 3.41
N LEU A 35 0.46 -6.82 4.40
CA LEU A 35 1.54 -6.85 5.37
C LEU A 35 2.74 -7.61 4.79
N ALA A 36 3.94 -7.05 4.93
CA ALA A 36 5.23 -7.67 4.60
C ALA A 36 6.13 -7.72 5.84
N GLU A 37 7.27 -8.41 5.82
CA GLU A 37 8.11 -8.61 7.02
C GLU A 37 8.48 -7.30 7.75
N ASN A 38 8.82 -6.25 7.00
CA ASN A 38 9.28 -4.96 7.57
C ASN A 38 8.51 -3.75 7.07
N SER A 39 7.40 -3.95 6.36
CA SER A 39 6.64 -2.85 5.75
C SER A 39 5.17 -3.21 5.59
N VAL A 40 4.33 -2.18 5.49
CA VAL A 40 2.90 -2.33 5.23
C VAL A 40 2.58 -1.61 3.95
N TYR A 41 2.17 -2.36 2.92
CA TYR A 41 1.73 -1.83 1.63
C TYR A 41 0.23 -1.63 1.65
N ILE A 42 -0.22 -0.51 1.11
CA ILE A 42 -1.62 -0.13 1.03
C ILE A 42 -1.93 0.21 -0.42
N PHE A 43 -2.85 -0.56 -1.00
CA PHE A 43 -3.40 -0.31 -2.32
C PHE A 43 -4.67 0.53 -2.18
N VAL A 44 -4.76 1.58 -3.00
CA VAL A 44 -5.89 2.52 -3.00
C VAL A 44 -6.73 2.34 -4.26
N GLY A 45 -8.01 2.03 -4.09
CA GLY A 45 -9.01 1.92 -5.16
C GLY A 45 -9.23 0.51 -5.72
N LYS A 46 -10.24 0.37 -6.60
CA LYS A 46 -10.63 -0.91 -7.22
C LYS A 46 -10.36 -0.99 -8.74
N HIS A 47 -9.64 -0.03 -9.33
CA HIS A 47 -9.54 0.08 -10.79
C HIS A 47 -8.08 0.09 -11.28
N PRO A 48 -7.69 -0.77 -12.25
CA PRO A 48 -6.33 -0.82 -12.79
C PRO A 48 -5.84 0.44 -13.53
N LYS A 49 -6.63 1.52 -13.57
CA LYS A 49 -6.27 2.84 -14.13
C LYS A 49 -5.92 3.88 -13.05
N LYS A 50 -6.17 3.58 -11.77
CA LYS A 50 -5.92 4.46 -10.62
C LYS A 50 -5.19 3.71 -9.50
N PHE A 51 -4.26 2.83 -9.88
CA PHE A 51 -3.48 2.04 -8.93
C PHE A 51 -2.55 2.97 -8.15
N GLY A 52 -2.99 3.38 -6.95
CA GLY A 52 -2.18 4.15 -6.02
C GLY A 52 -1.53 3.21 -5.02
N ILE A 53 -0.21 3.35 -4.84
CA ILE A 53 0.55 2.58 -3.86
C ILE A 53 1.02 3.54 -2.78
N VAL A 54 0.74 3.15 -1.54
CA VAL A 54 1.20 3.83 -0.34
C VAL A 54 1.84 2.77 0.55
N TRP A 55 2.87 3.12 1.31
CA TRP A 55 3.39 2.22 2.34
C TRP A 55 3.74 2.98 3.61
N ILE A 56 3.81 2.25 4.71
CA ILE A 56 4.27 2.77 6.00
C ILE A 56 5.70 2.29 6.21
N GLU A 57 6.62 3.25 6.31
CA GLU A 57 8.03 3.07 6.62
C GLU A 57 8.25 3.41 8.10
N ASP A 58 9.12 2.66 8.79
CA ASP A 58 9.48 2.87 10.21
C ASP A 58 8.30 2.92 11.21
N GLY A 59 7.13 2.41 10.80
CA GLY A 59 5.93 2.28 11.64
C GLY A 59 5.00 3.50 11.66
N ASP A 60 5.44 4.66 11.19
CA ASP A 60 4.67 5.91 11.27
C ASP A 60 4.66 6.74 9.97
N LYS A 61 5.68 6.60 9.14
CA LYS A 61 5.88 7.43 7.95
C LYS A 61 5.12 6.89 6.76
N ILE A 62 4.04 7.58 6.38
CA ILE A 62 3.29 7.30 5.17
C ILE A 62 4.06 7.80 3.95
N VAL A 63 4.46 6.89 3.07
CA VAL A 63 5.11 7.21 1.79
C VAL A 63 4.14 6.95 0.65
N ASN A 64 3.89 7.99 -0.15
CA ASN A 64 3.06 7.87 -1.35
C ASN A 64 3.96 7.67 -2.58
N PHE A 65 3.72 6.60 -3.33
CA PHE A 65 4.51 6.26 -4.52
C PHE A 65 4.61 7.41 -5.51
N LYS A 66 3.48 8.08 -5.81
CA LYS A 66 3.44 9.18 -6.77
C LYS A 66 4.30 10.37 -6.30
N ILE A 67 4.22 10.72 -5.02
CA ILE A 67 5.01 11.81 -4.45
C ILE A 67 6.51 11.45 -4.50
N LEU A 68 6.87 10.22 -4.12
CA LEU A 68 8.26 9.78 -4.13
C LEU A 68 8.88 9.81 -5.54
N VAL A 69 8.15 9.36 -6.55
CA VAL A 69 8.68 9.38 -7.93
C VAL A 69 8.77 10.79 -8.49
N ASP A 70 7.85 11.68 -8.12
CA ASP A 70 7.88 13.11 -8.45
C ASP A 70 9.12 13.76 -7.78
N GLU A 71 9.41 13.47 -6.50
CA GLU A 71 10.60 13.95 -5.77
C GLU A 71 11.93 13.43 -6.34
N LYS A 72 11.95 12.18 -6.83
CA LYS A 72 13.14 11.57 -7.43
C LYS A 72 13.35 11.98 -8.90
N GLY A 73 12.45 12.79 -9.47
CA GLY A 73 12.56 13.28 -10.85
C GLY A 73 12.49 12.18 -11.90
N LEU A 74 11.74 11.10 -11.64
CA LEU A 74 11.61 9.99 -12.58
C LEU A 74 10.77 10.41 -13.80
N SER A 75 11.14 9.90 -14.98
CA SER A 75 10.36 10.16 -16.19
C SER A 75 8.98 9.47 -16.13
N PRO A 76 7.93 10.06 -16.73
CA PRO A 76 6.58 9.47 -16.74
C PRO A 76 6.54 8.03 -17.23
N THR A 77 7.34 7.69 -18.25
CA THR A 77 7.45 6.33 -18.79
C THR A 77 7.97 5.34 -17.75
N ARG A 78 8.94 5.75 -16.93
CA ARG A 78 9.53 4.89 -15.90
C ARG A 78 8.59 4.70 -14.71
N ILE A 79 7.81 5.73 -14.38
CA ILE A 79 6.73 5.65 -13.38
C ILE A 79 5.66 4.67 -13.84
N GLN A 80 5.21 4.77 -15.10
CA GLN A 80 4.21 3.86 -15.66
C GLN A 80 4.69 2.41 -15.63
N HIS A 81 5.95 2.16 -16.03
CA HIS A 81 6.53 0.82 -16.02
C HIS A 81 6.56 0.23 -14.60
N LEU A 82 7.02 1.01 -13.61
CA LEU A 82 7.09 0.55 -12.22
C LEU A 82 5.69 0.29 -11.63
N SER A 83 4.70 1.12 -11.96
CA SER A 83 3.31 0.91 -11.56
C SER A 83 2.74 -0.40 -12.14
N GLU A 84 3.04 -0.76 -13.39
CA GLU A 84 2.56 -2.01 -13.98
C GLU A 84 3.24 -3.23 -13.36
N GLU A 85 4.54 -3.17 -13.05
CA GLU A 85 5.24 -4.27 -12.37
C GLU A 85 4.67 -4.54 -10.96
N LEU A 86 4.40 -3.47 -10.19
CA LEU A 86 3.78 -3.58 -8.88
C LEU A 86 2.34 -4.14 -8.97
N LYS A 87 1.59 -3.72 -9.99
CA LYS A 87 0.25 -4.26 -10.27
C LYS A 87 0.29 -5.73 -10.66
N LYS A 88 1.24 -6.16 -11.50
CA LYS A 88 1.43 -7.58 -11.84
C LYS A 88 1.72 -8.40 -10.59
N ALA A 89 2.66 -7.94 -9.76
CA ALA A 89 3.01 -8.61 -8.52
C ALA A 89 1.78 -8.76 -7.61
N TYR A 90 0.98 -7.70 -7.45
CA TYR A 90 -0.26 -7.74 -6.70
C TYR A 90 -1.25 -8.78 -7.25
N ILE A 91 -1.54 -8.75 -8.56
CA ILE A 91 -2.48 -9.71 -9.19
C ILE A 91 -2.01 -11.15 -9.02
N THR A 92 -0.71 -11.42 -9.21
CA THR A 92 -0.15 -12.78 -9.08
C THR A 92 -0.36 -13.38 -7.69
N HIS A 93 -0.40 -12.55 -6.65
CA HIS A 93 -0.54 -13.00 -5.26
C HIS A 93 -1.96 -12.80 -4.72
N GLN A 94 -2.91 -12.39 -5.55
CA GLN A 94 -4.30 -12.16 -5.14
C GLN A 94 -5.14 -13.47 -5.13
N ASP A 95 -4.73 -14.47 -5.91
CA ASP A 95 -5.40 -15.78 -6.06
C ASP A 95 -4.75 -16.92 -5.25
N GLN A 96 -3.81 -16.61 -4.35
CA GLN A 96 -3.20 -17.57 -3.41
C GLN A 96 -3.83 -17.45 -2.02
#